data_AF-A0A2A7AZY6-F1
#
_entry.id   AF-A0A2A7AZY6-F1
#
_cell.length_a   1.000
_cell.length_b   1.000
_cell.length_c   1.000
_cell.angle_alpha   90.00
_cell.angle_beta   90.00
_cell.angle_gamma   90.00
#
_symmetry.space_group_name_H-M   'P 1'
#
loop_
_entity.id
_entity.type
_entity.pdbx_description
1 polymer ?
#
loop_
_entity_poly.entity_id
_entity_poly.type
_entity_poly.pdbx_seq_one_letter_code
_entity_poly.pdbx_strand_id
1 'polypeptide(L)'
;MIFKPAQLGMAKLDPQELEADKKACRKIGPCGVGKKALYLNSFYIDRRYYLPYGSITRVFKRVAMSSGGFSGKGVFASMAYLVVEYDGGKQKQCNFKDERDVDALLEVLAKEQPQLHLLSAAGEQALEKKAAEKAARKLPELSEDAQHSLTVLRRAKEYLDAKPELSAELSAAQRRKRAQLQSKPVYRYVALAIFVLGVAAAAYGLYSVFSHTGSYGVYFALFGFAAIFLFSSYNMLPTAHNNNNAIMKRAEKAEAAMAEYVKHYPHGAFPVKSWYAHPIVLKQMMDAVEEGRAVTVPEALDAVKARLKSLNADVQVEQEEYDEVVVIKALFLNHDYQ
;
A
#
# COMPACT_ATOMS: atom_id res chain seq x y z
N MET A 1 -14.11 -34.98 16.89
CA MET A 1 -14.49 -33.73 16.17
C MET A 1 -16.00 -33.70 15.99
N ILE A 2 -16.69 -32.59 16.28
CA ILE A 2 -18.18 -32.54 16.19
C ILE A 2 -18.68 -32.65 14.73
N PHE A 3 -17.91 -32.16 13.74
CA PHE A 3 -18.26 -32.28 12.32
C PHE A 3 -17.07 -32.71 11.45
N LYS A 4 -17.22 -33.86 10.79
CA LYS A 4 -16.30 -34.33 9.74
C LYS A 4 -16.47 -33.46 8.49
N PRO A 5 -15.40 -32.94 7.88
CA PRO A 5 -15.53 -32.09 6.70
C PRO A 5 -16.09 -32.92 5.53
N ALA A 6 -17.01 -32.33 4.75
CA ALA A 6 -17.54 -32.96 3.55
C ALA A 6 -16.60 -32.74 2.37
N GLN A 7 -16.48 -33.76 1.54
CA GLN A 7 -15.75 -33.69 0.27
C GLN A 7 -16.55 -32.83 -0.71
N LEU A 8 -15.92 -31.83 -1.34
CA LEU A 8 -16.56 -31.05 -2.42
C LEU A 8 -16.22 -31.57 -3.82
N GLY A 9 -15.00 -32.07 -4.01
CA GLY A 9 -14.49 -32.49 -5.31
C GLY A 9 -14.54 -33.99 -5.53
N MET A 10 -14.02 -34.46 -6.67
CA MET A 10 -13.97 -35.88 -7.02
C MET A 10 -12.89 -36.63 -6.23
N ALA A 11 -11.76 -35.99 -5.94
CA ALA A 11 -10.69 -36.59 -5.15
C ALA A 11 -11.06 -36.68 -3.65
N LYS A 12 -10.65 -37.79 -3.02
CA LYS A 12 -10.95 -38.10 -1.63
C LYS A 12 -9.66 -38.45 -0.88
N LEU A 13 -9.57 -38.02 0.37
CA LEU A 13 -8.53 -38.48 1.31
C LEU A 13 -9.02 -39.69 2.10
N ASP A 14 -8.10 -40.54 2.50
CA ASP A 14 -8.41 -41.60 3.46
C ASP A 14 -8.99 -40.98 4.76
N PRO A 15 -10.01 -41.59 5.38
CA PRO A 15 -10.63 -41.07 6.60
C PRO A 15 -9.66 -40.73 7.74
N GLN A 16 -8.58 -41.50 7.94
CA GLN A 16 -7.61 -41.26 9.00
C GLN A 16 -6.68 -40.10 8.62
N GLU A 17 -6.23 -40.08 7.36
CA GLU A 17 -5.42 -38.98 6.84
C GLU A 17 -6.18 -37.64 6.90
N LEU A 18 -7.45 -37.64 6.53
CA LEU A 18 -8.32 -36.47 6.59
C LEU A 18 -8.46 -35.92 8.02
N GLU A 19 -8.57 -36.81 9.01
CA GLU A 19 -8.69 -36.40 10.40
C GLU A 19 -7.38 -35.80 10.93
N ALA A 20 -6.25 -36.44 10.62
CA ALA A 20 -4.93 -35.96 11.00
C ALA A 20 -4.61 -34.60 10.33
N ASP A 21 -4.84 -34.50 9.02
CA ASP A 21 -4.57 -33.29 8.24
C ASP A 21 -5.46 -32.12 8.67
N LYS A 22 -6.76 -32.35 8.92
CA LYS A 22 -7.66 -31.31 9.45
C LYS A 22 -7.24 -30.85 10.85
N LYS A 23 -6.75 -31.77 11.69
CA LYS A 23 -6.29 -31.42 13.04
C LYS A 23 -5.01 -30.58 13.01
N ALA A 24 -4.11 -30.87 12.07
CA ALA A 24 -2.84 -30.18 11.89
C ALA A 24 -2.94 -28.89 11.04
N CYS A 25 -4.05 -28.68 10.33
CA CYS A 25 -4.18 -27.54 9.42
C CYS A 25 -4.01 -26.19 10.12
N ARG A 26 -3.33 -25.26 9.44
CA ARG A 26 -3.21 -23.87 9.87
C ARG A 26 -4.55 -23.16 9.64
N LYS A 27 -5.20 -22.75 10.71
CA LYS A 27 -6.50 -22.06 10.66
C LYS A 27 -6.28 -20.58 10.34
N ILE A 28 -6.95 -20.10 9.31
CA ILE A 28 -6.89 -18.69 8.88
C ILE A 28 -8.31 -18.28 8.50
N GLY A 29 -8.87 -17.33 9.26
CA GLY A 29 -10.30 -17.04 9.22
C GLY A 29 -11.16 -18.31 9.33
N PRO A 30 -12.22 -18.46 8.51
CA PRO A 30 -13.11 -19.61 8.56
C PRO A 30 -12.57 -20.84 7.77
N CYS A 31 -11.41 -20.71 7.14
CA CYS A 31 -10.76 -21.77 6.35
C CYS A 31 -9.58 -22.41 7.12
N GLY A 32 -8.91 -23.38 6.49
CA GLY A 32 -7.68 -23.96 7.02
C GLY A 32 -6.80 -24.54 5.91
N VAL A 33 -5.49 -24.33 6.02
CA VAL A 33 -4.48 -24.83 5.08
C VAL A 33 -3.86 -26.10 5.69
N GLY A 34 -4.18 -27.26 5.12
CA GLY A 34 -3.58 -28.54 5.52
C GLY A 34 -2.34 -28.85 4.70
N LYS A 35 -1.70 -29.99 4.99
CA LYS A 35 -0.59 -30.50 4.17
C LYS A 35 -1.11 -31.21 2.92
N LYS A 36 -2.31 -31.82 2.99
CA LYS A 36 -2.91 -32.63 1.92
C LYS A 36 -4.13 -31.97 1.28
N ALA A 37 -4.87 -31.15 2.02
CA ALA A 37 -6.09 -30.53 1.55
C ALA A 37 -6.26 -29.09 2.04
N LEU A 38 -7.03 -28.32 1.27
CA LEU A 38 -7.56 -27.03 1.68
C LEU A 38 -8.94 -27.23 2.31
N TYR A 39 -9.15 -26.68 3.51
CA TYR A 39 -10.41 -26.75 4.25
C TYR A 39 -11.20 -25.45 4.11
N LEU A 40 -12.45 -25.58 3.68
CA LEU A 40 -13.31 -24.49 3.25
C LEU A 40 -14.55 -24.37 4.14
N ASN A 41 -15.08 -23.17 4.29
CA ASN A 41 -16.28 -22.94 5.10
C ASN A 41 -17.58 -23.12 4.32
N SER A 42 -18.66 -23.34 5.07
CA SER A 42 -20.01 -22.93 4.65
C SER A 42 -20.28 -21.52 5.18
N PHE A 43 -21.47 -20.98 4.92
CA PHE A 43 -21.85 -19.67 5.43
C PHE A 43 -21.85 -19.60 6.98
N TYR A 44 -22.10 -20.73 7.66
CA TYR A 44 -22.22 -20.78 9.13
C TYR A 44 -21.17 -21.64 9.82
N ILE A 45 -20.43 -22.48 9.09
CA ILE A 45 -19.55 -23.51 9.67
C ILE A 45 -18.17 -23.43 9.03
N ASP A 46 -17.18 -23.11 9.86
CA ASP A 46 -15.77 -23.12 9.50
C ASP A 46 -15.30 -24.52 9.12
N ARG A 47 -14.44 -24.62 8.10
CA ARG A 47 -13.81 -25.89 7.66
C ARG A 47 -14.83 -27.05 7.53
N ARG A 48 -16.03 -26.73 7.04
CA ARG A 48 -17.13 -27.66 6.79
C ARG A 48 -16.85 -28.57 5.61
N TYR A 49 -16.02 -28.10 4.68
CA TYR A 49 -15.67 -28.78 3.45
C TYR A 49 -14.16 -28.97 3.34
N TYR A 50 -13.72 -29.90 2.49
CA TYR A 50 -12.33 -30.05 2.11
C TYR A 50 -12.17 -30.35 0.61
N LEU A 51 -11.03 -29.93 0.06
CA LEU A 51 -10.57 -30.24 -1.29
C LEU A 51 -9.11 -30.68 -1.23
N PRO A 52 -8.77 -31.91 -1.64
CA PRO A 52 -7.38 -32.31 -1.83
C PRO A 52 -6.69 -31.41 -2.86
N TYR A 53 -5.42 -31.11 -2.68
CA TYR A 53 -4.71 -30.17 -3.57
C TYR A 53 -4.69 -30.61 -5.03
N GLY A 54 -4.65 -31.92 -5.31
CA GLY A 54 -4.70 -32.44 -6.68
C GLY A 54 -6.01 -32.16 -7.43
N SER A 55 -7.09 -31.79 -6.72
CA SER A 55 -8.37 -31.38 -7.33
C SER A 55 -8.44 -29.88 -7.59
N ILE A 56 -7.55 -29.08 -7.00
CA ILE A 56 -7.61 -27.61 -7.04
C ILE A 56 -6.78 -27.11 -8.22
N THR A 57 -7.39 -26.25 -9.04
CA THR A 57 -6.70 -25.58 -10.14
C THR A 57 -6.23 -24.18 -9.74
N ARG A 58 -7.08 -23.42 -9.02
CA ARG A 58 -6.79 -22.03 -8.65
C ARG A 58 -7.38 -21.69 -7.28
N VAL A 59 -6.74 -20.77 -6.57
CA VAL A 59 -7.22 -20.22 -5.31
C VAL A 59 -6.92 -18.73 -5.28
N PHE A 60 -7.92 -17.86 -5.35
CA PHE A 60 -7.66 -16.42 -5.45
C PHE A 60 -8.61 -15.57 -4.60
N LYS A 61 -8.16 -14.37 -4.26
CA LYS A 61 -8.96 -13.35 -3.57
C LYS A 61 -9.91 -12.69 -4.57
N ARG A 62 -11.17 -12.52 -4.16
CA ARG A 62 -12.12 -11.66 -4.85
C ARG A 62 -12.78 -10.72 -3.85
N VAL A 63 -12.78 -9.43 -4.14
CA VAL A 63 -13.45 -8.42 -3.31
C VAL A 63 -14.68 -7.93 -4.07
N ALA A 64 -15.86 -8.16 -3.49
CA ALA A 64 -17.08 -7.53 -3.98
C ALA A 64 -17.28 -6.21 -3.23
N MET A 65 -17.53 -5.12 -3.95
CA MET A 65 -17.84 -3.82 -3.36
C MET A 65 -19.29 -3.46 -3.61
N SER A 66 -19.91 -2.75 -2.66
CA SER A 66 -21.23 -2.13 -2.87
C SER A 66 -21.18 -1.14 -4.04
N SER A 67 -22.35 -0.83 -4.62
CA SER A 67 -22.49 0.21 -5.65
C SER A 67 -21.94 1.57 -5.21
N GLY A 68 -22.00 1.86 -3.90
CA GLY A 68 -21.38 3.04 -3.31
C GLY A 68 -19.85 3.03 -3.33
N GLY A 69 -19.24 1.83 -3.20
CA GLY A 69 -17.81 1.63 -3.40
C GLY A 69 -17.33 1.89 -4.83
N PHE A 70 -18.15 1.55 -5.83
CA PHE A 70 -17.80 1.78 -7.23
C PHE A 70 -18.04 3.22 -7.68
N SER A 71 -19.09 3.88 -7.17
CA SER A 71 -19.48 5.25 -7.55
C SER A 71 -18.88 6.35 -6.65
N GLY A 72 -18.23 5.98 -5.55
CA GLY A 72 -17.74 6.93 -4.53
C GLY A 72 -18.87 7.63 -3.75
N LYS A 73 -20.12 7.16 -3.86
CA LYS A 73 -21.31 7.78 -3.26
C LYS A 73 -22.15 6.74 -2.52
N GLY A 74 -22.40 6.93 -1.23
CA GLY A 74 -23.26 6.05 -0.42
C GLY A 74 -22.48 5.14 0.53
N VAL A 75 -23.13 4.08 1.05
CA VAL A 75 -22.53 3.19 2.06
C VAL A 75 -21.51 2.26 1.40
N PHE A 76 -20.26 2.36 1.86
CA PHE A 76 -19.14 1.53 1.46
C PHE A 76 -19.15 0.24 2.27
N ALA A 77 -19.36 -0.89 1.59
CA ALA A 77 -19.17 -2.21 2.18
C ALA A 77 -18.40 -3.07 1.18
N SER A 78 -17.27 -3.61 1.61
CA SER A 78 -16.51 -4.62 0.87
C SER A 78 -16.74 -5.99 1.53
N MET A 79 -16.87 -7.02 0.71
CA MET A 79 -16.89 -8.41 1.14
C MET A 79 -15.74 -9.13 0.46
N ALA A 80 -14.83 -9.67 1.25
CA ALA A 80 -13.71 -10.46 0.77
C ALA A 80 -14.08 -11.93 0.69
N TYR A 81 -13.75 -12.55 -0.44
CA TYR A 81 -13.97 -13.96 -0.71
C TYR A 81 -12.65 -14.63 -1.07
N LEU A 82 -12.45 -15.83 -0.55
CA LEU A 82 -11.54 -16.80 -1.14
C LEU A 82 -12.34 -17.62 -2.17
N VAL A 83 -11.90 -17.61 -3.42
CA VAL A 83 -12.50 -18.40 -4.50
C VAL A 83 -11.56 -19.56 -4.80
N VAL A 84 -12.07 -20.77 -4.73
CA VAL A 84 -11.34 -22.00 -5.05
C VAL A 84 -11.96 -22.62 -6.29
N GLU A 85 -11.17 -22.74 -7.35
CA GLU A 85 -11.51 -23.47 -8.56
C GLU A 85 -11.00 -24.90 -8.45
N TYR A 86 -11.86 -25.86 -8.79
CA TYR A 86 -11.56 -27.29 -8.67
C TYR A 86 -12.29 -28.11 -9.73
N ASP A 87 -11.81 -29.33 -9.94
CA ASP A 87 -12.37 -30.33 -10.86
C ASP A 87 -12.77 -29.76 -12.24
N GLY A 88 -11.90 -28.95 -12.85
CA GLY A 88 -12.06 -28.50 -14.24
C GLY A 88 -13.17 -27.47 -14.49
N GLY A 89 -13.56 -26.68 -13.49
CA GLY A 89 -14.45 -25.51 -13.69
C GLY A 89 -15.46 -25.24 -12.56
N LYS A 90 -15.51 -26.08 -11.52
CA LYS A 90 -16.35 -25.82 -10.35
C LYS A 90 -15.69 -24.75 -9.48
N GLN A 91 -16.52 -23.94 -8.83
CA GLN A 91 -16.05 -22.90 -7.92
C GLN A 91 -16.70 -23.04 -6.55
N LYS A 92 -15.89 -22.85 -5.49
CA LYS A 92 -16.36 -22.65 -4.12
C LYS A 92 -15.90 -21.30 -3.62
N GLN A 93 -16.84 -20.50 -3.14
CA GLN A 93 -16.56 -19.22 -2.53
C GLN A 93 -16.67 -19.32 -1.02
N CYS A 94 -15.72 -18.71 -0.32
CA CYS A 94 -15.63 -18.69 1.13
C CYS A 94 -15.56 -17.24 1.60
N ASN A 95 -16.51 -16.80 2.41
CA ASN A 95 -16.60 -15.41 2.85
C ASN A 95 -15.65 -15.20 4.02
N PHE A 96 -14.92 -14.08 4.01
CA PHE A 96 -14.06 -13.65 5.11
C PHE A 96 -14.57 -12.34 5.70
N LYS A 97 -14.46 -12.21 7.02
CA LYS A 97 -14.78 -10.97 7.73
C LYS A 97 -13.69 -9.92 7.57
N ASP A 98 -12.44 -10.37 7.54
CA ASP A 98 -11.25 -9.53 7.36
C ASP A 98 -10.57 -9.90 6.05
N GLU A 99 -10.34 -8.92 5.18
CA GLU A 99 -9.63 -9.12 3.91
C GLU A 99 -8.21 -9.65 4.12
N ARG A 100 -7.55 -9.22 5.20
CA ARG A 100 -6.15 -9.59 5.51
C ARG A 100 -6.00 -11.07 5.79
N ASP A 101 -7.05 -11.73 6.28
CA ASP A 101 -7.05 -13.18 6.48
C ASP A 101 -7.04 -13.92 5.13
N VAL A 102 -7.64 -13.35 4.08
CA VAL A 102 -7.55 -13.93 2.73
C VAL A 102 -6.11 -13.81 2.23
N ASP A 103 -5.49 -12.65 2.40
CA ASP A 103 -4.10 -12.41 1.99
C ASP A 103 -3.12 -13.32 2.75
N ALA A 104 -3.29 -13.45 4.07
CA ALA A 104 -2.49 -14.35 4.89
C ALA A 104 -2.66 -15.82 4.46
N LEU A 105 -3.87 -16.23 4.06
CA LEU A 105 -4.11 -17.58 3.55
C LEU A 105 -3.40 -17.81 2.21
N LEU A 106 -3.50 -16.86 1.28
CA LEU A 106 -2.81 -16.93 -0.01
C LEU A 106 -1.29 -16.93 0.17
N GLU A 107 -0.74 -16.16 1.12
CA GLU A 107 0.69 -16.16 1.42
C GLU A 107 1.17 -17.53 1.92
N VAL A 108 0.39 -18.21 2.76
CA VAL A 108 0.69 -19.57 3.20
C VAL A 108 0.62 -20.56 2.05
N LEU A 109 -0.41 -20.46 1.20
CA LEU A 109 -0.51 -21.31 0.00
C LEU A 109 0.66 -21.08 -0.96
N ALA A 110 1.12 -19.85 -1.14
CA ALA A 110 2.27 -19.56 -2.00
C ALA A 110 3.54 -20.27 -1.53
N LYS A 111 3.72 -20.40 -0.21
CA LYS A 111 4.88 -21.06 0.41
C LYS A 111 4.75 -22.58 0.41
N GLU A 112 3.57 -23.09 0.77
CA GLU A 112 3.36 -24.52 1.01
C GLU A 112 2.90 -25.28 -0.25
N GLN A 113 2.27 -24.58 -1.20
CA GLN A 113 1.68 -25.14 -2.42
C GLN A 113 1.98 -24.24 -3.65
N PRO A 114 3.26 -24.05 -4.02
CA PRO A 114 3.68 -23.11 -5.07
C PRO A 114 3.15 -23.47 -6.48
N GLN A 115 2.67 -24.69 -6.67
CA GLN A 115 2.06 -25.15 -7.92
C GLN A 115 0.64 -24.60 -8.16
N LEU A 116 -0.01 -24.00 -7.16
CA LEU A 116 -1.35 -23.45 -7.31
C LEU A 116 -1.31 -22.04 -7.90
N HIS A 117 -2.21 -21.77 -8.84
CA HIS A 117 -2.45 -20.41 -9.32
C HIS A 117 -3.19 -19.59 -8.25
N LEU A 118 -2.55 -18.53 -7.77
CA LEU A 118 -3.09 -17.68 -6.70
C LEU A 118 -3.86 -16.43 -7.19
N LEU A 119 -3.94 -16.28 -8.51
CA LEU A 119 -4.70 -15.25 -9.19
C LEU A 119 -5.81 -15.89 -10.02
N SER A 120 -6.89 -15.14 -10.25
CA SER A 120 -7.90 -15.53 -11.21
C SER A 120 -7.29 -15.57 -12.61
N ALA A 121 -7.87 -16.36 -13.52
CA ALA A 121 -7.39 -16.40 -14.91
C ALA A 121 -7.39 -15.00 -15.56
N ALA A 122 -8.43 -14.20 -15.30
CA ALA A 122 -8.49 -12.81 -15.75
C ALA A 122 -7.41 -11.92 -15.08
N GLY A 123 -7.07 -12.19 -13.81
CA GLY A 123 -6.03 -11.49 -13.09
C GLY A 123 -4.63 -11.79 -13.63
N GLU A 124 -4.34 -13.06 -13.95
CA GLU A 124 -3.10 -13.46 -14.63
C GLU A 124 -3.02 -12.85 -16.02
N GLN A 125 -4.08 -12.97 -16.83
CA GLN A 125 -4.11 -12.39 -18.16
C GLN A 125 -3.94 -10.85 -18.12
N ALA A 126 -4.54 -10.18 -17.14
CA ALA A 126 -4.35 -8.74 -16.96
C ALA A 126 -2.89 -8.41 -16.61
N LEU A 127 -2.25 -9.21 -15.75
CA LEU A 127 -0.83 -9.02 -15.39
C LEU A 127 0.09 -9.27 -16.59
N GLU A 128 -0.16 -10.33 -17.36
CA GLU A 128 0.58 -10.65 -18.59
C GLU A 128 0.40 -9.56 -19.64
N LYS A 129 -0.83 -9.11 -19.88
CA LYS A 129 -1.12 -8.02 -20.81
C LYS A 129 -0.39 -6.74 -20.39
N LYS A 130 -0.40 -6.40 -19.09
CA LYS A 130 0.33 -5.24 -18.56
C LYS A 130 1.84 -5.39 -18.75
N ALA A 131 2.40 -6.57 -18.51
CA ALA A 131 3.81 -6.85 -18.73
C ALA A 131 4.18 -6.72 -20.23
N ALA A 132 3.32 -7.24 -21.11
CA ALA A 132 3.49 -7.12 -22.56
C ALA A 132 3.38 -5.67 -23.04
N GLU A 133 2.40 -4.90 -22.55
CA GLU A 133 2.25 -3.47 -22.86
C GLU A 133 3.47 -2.67 -22.38
N LYS A 134 4.01 -2.98 -21.18
CA LYS A 134 5.23 -2.34 -20.65
C LYS A 134 6.47 -2.72 -21.47
N ALA A 135 6.59 -3.99 -21.88
CA ALA A 135 7.67 -4.45 -22.73
C ALA A 135 7.60 -3.83 -24.14
N ALA A 136 6.41 -3.68 -24.70
CA ALA A 136 6.19 -3.09 -26.02
C ALA A 136 6.52 -1.58 -26.08
N ARG A 137 6.54 -0.88 -24.94
CA ARG A 137 7.00 0.52 -24.87
C ARG A 137 8.51 0.64 -24.96
N LYS A 138 9.27 -0.41 -24.63
CA LYS A 138 10.73 -0.38 -24.66
C LYS A 138 11.23 -0.43 -26.10
N LEU A 139 12.31 0.29 -26.37
CA LEU A 139 13.01 0.20 -27.63
C LEU A 139 13.60 -1.22 -27.81
N PRO A 140 13.51 -1.81 -29.02
CA PRO A 140 14.09 -3.11 -29.29
C PRO A 140 15.62 -3.08 -29.24
N GLU A 141 16.22 -1.97 -29.66
CA GLU A 141 17.66 -1.72 -29.60
C GLU A 141 17.92 -0.33 -29.02
N LEU A 142 18.89 -0.24 -28.12
CA LEU A 142 19.34 1.02 -27.52
C LEU A 142 20.66 1.45 -28.16
N SER A 143 20.80 2.74 -28.44
CA SER A 143 22.08 3.32 -28.86
C SER A 143 23.16 3.11 -27.80
N GLU A 144 24.44 3.16 -28.20
CA GLU A 144 25.57 3.03 -27.27
C GLU A 144 25.50 4.06 -26.13
N ASP A 145 25.11 5.30 -26.44
CA ASP A 145 24.92 6.36 -25.45
C ASP A 145 23.78 6.05 -24.48
N ALA A 146 22.65 5.51 -24.96
CA ALA A 146 21.54 5.09 -24.11
C ALA A 146 21.94 3.91 -23.19
N GLN A 147 22.70 2.95 -23.71
CA GLN A 147 23.23 1.84 -22.91
C GLN A 147 24.21 2.34 -21.83
N HIS A 148 25.05 3.32 -22.16
CA HIS A 148 25.93 3.98 -21.20
C HIS A 148 25.13 4.67 -20.09
N SER A 149 24.14 5.48 -20.46
CA SER A 149 23.23 6.15 -19.51
C SER A 149 22.53 5.14 -18.58
N LEU A 150 22.02 4.03 -19.11
CA LEU A 150 21.41 2.99 -18.28
C LEU A 150 22.40 2.36 -17.29
N THR A 151 23.64 2.15 -17.72
CA THR A 151 24.68 1.60 -16.83
C THR A 151 25.00 2.57 -15.70
N VAL A 152 25.11 3.87 -16.00
CA VAL A 152 25.32 4.92 -14.99
C VAL A 152 24.16 4.98 -14.00
N LEU A 153 22.92 4.99 -14.48
CA LEU A 153 21.73 5.07 -13.64
C LEU A 153 21.54 3.82 -12.77
N ARG A 154 21.83 2.63 -13.31
CA ARG A 154 21.74 1.36 -12.58
C ARG A 154 22.73 1.31 -11.41
N ARG A 155 24.00 1.67 -11.64
CA ARG A 155 25.02 1.73 -10.58
C ARG A 155 24.65 2.75 -9.49
N ALA A 156 24.14 3.91 -9.90
CA ALA A 156 23.68 4.92 -8.95
C ALA A 156 22.48 4.43 -8.12
N LYS A 157 21.57 3.67 -8.73
CA LYS A 157 20.43 3.06 -8.05
C LYS A 157 20.89 2.00 -7.06
N GLU A 158 21.76 1.08 -7.47
CA GLU A 158 22.35 0.05 -6.61
C GLU A 158 23.07 0.67 -5.40
N TYR A 159 23.77 1.79 -5.61
CA TYR A 159 24.41 2.54 -4.53
C TYR A 159 23.40 3.12 -3.52
N LEU A 160 22.25 3.63 -3.98
CA LEU A 160 21.18 4.08 -3.08
C LEU A 160 20.48 2.91 -2.38
N ASP A 161 20.27 1.79 -3.08
CA ASP A 161 19.65 0.59 -2.52
C ASP A 161 20.50 -0.05 -1.41
N ALA A 162 21.80 0.25 -1.33
CA ALA A 162 22.66 -0.17 -0.22
C ALA A 162 22.36 0.55 1.11
N LYS A 163 21.67 1.69 1.08
CA LYS A 163 21.21 2.46 2.26
C LYS A 163 19.78 2.96 2.07
N PRO A 164 18.78 2.05 2.03
CA PRO A 164 17.40 2.40 1.70
C PRO A 164 16.77 3.38 2.73
N GLU A 165 17.27 3.39 3.96
CA GLU A 165 16.83 4.30 5.02
C GLU A 165 17.05 5.78 4.67
N LEU A 166 18.11 6.11 3.92
CA LEU A 166 18.40 7.49 3.53
C LEU A 166 17.38 8.00 2.50
N SER A 167 17.08 7.19 1.49
CA SER A 167 16.09 7.55 0.46
C SER A 167 14.68 7.58 1.03
N ALA A 168 14.33 6.63 1.91
CA ALA A 168 13.05 6.62 2.60
C ALA A 168 12.85 7.86 3.50
N GLU A 169 13.87 8.23 4.27
CA GLU A 169 13.83 9.42 5.12
C GLU A 169 13.79 10.71 4.29
N LEU A 170 14.56 10.80 3.20
CA LEU A 170 14.53 11.93 2.29
C LEU A 170 13.11 12.16 1.72
N SER A 171 12.50 11.12 1.14
CA SER A 171 11.13 11.22 0.62
C SER A 171 10.13 11.57 1.72
N ALA A 172 10.20 10.92 2.89
CA ALA A 172 9.27 11.17 3.99
C ALA A 172 9.38 12.62 4.51
N ALA A 173 10.61 13.11 4.72
CA ALA A 173 10.86 14.46 5.21
C ALA A 173 10.43 15.53 4.20
N GLN A 174 10.69 15.33 2.90
CA GLN A 174 10.29 16.26 1.86
C GLN A 174 8.77 16.31 1.65
N ARG A 175 8.08 15.17 1.74
CA ARG A 175 6.60 15.13 1.73
C ARG A 175 6.01 15.89 2.93
N ARG A 176 6.57 15.69 4.13
CA ARG A 176 6.20 16.45 5.34
C ARG A 176 6.43 17.95 5.15
N LYS A 177 7.60 18.36 4.62
CA LYS A 177 7.91 19.76 4.29
C LYS A 177 6.90 20.34 3.29
N ARG A 178 6.56 19.62 2.23
CA ARG A 178 5.57 20.09 1.25
C ARG A 178 4.19 20.26 1.87
N ALA A 179 3.72 19.28 2.63
CA ALA A 179 2.44 19.37 3.34
C ALA A 179 2.42 20.56 4.31
N GLN A 180 3.54 20.83 5.01
CA GLN A 180 3.69 21.99 5.88
C GLN A 180 3.59 23.31 5.12
N LEU A 181 4.29 23.45 3.99
CA LEU A 181 4.30 24.68 3.17
C LEU A 181 2.95 24.96 2.52
N GLN A 182 2.18 23.92 2.16
CA GLN A 182 0.85 24.07 1.59
C GLN A 182 -0.25 24.23 2.65
N SER A 183 0.03 23.87 3.91
CA SER A 183 -0.93 24.04 5.00
C SER A 183 -1.06 25.51 5.41
N LYS A 184 -2.28 26.05 5.40
CA LYS A 184 -2.54 27.37 5.96
C LYS A 184 -2.39 27.29 7.49
N PRO A 185 -1.60 28.18 8.12
CA PRO A 185 -1.40 28.15 9.57
C PRO A 185 -2.70 28.32 10.35
N VAL A 186 -3.70 28.99 9.76
CA VAL A 186 -5.05 29.16 10.30
C VAL A 186 -5.70 27.83 10.67
N TYR A 187 -5.53 26.77 9.88
CA TYR A 187 -6.16 25.48 10.17
C TYR A 187 -5.68 24.86 11.49
N ARG A 188 -4.43 25.12 11.89
CA ARG A 188 -3.89 24.66 13.18
C ARG A 188 -4.49 25.41 14.34
N TYR A 189 -4.65 26.72 14.22
CA TYR A 189 -5.28 27.53 15.25
C TYR A 189 -6.77 27.21 15.38
N VAL A 190 -7.45 26.95 14.26
CA VAL A 190 -8.84 26.48 14.26
C VAL A 190 -8.94 25.11 14.95
N ALA A 191 -8.07 24.15 14.58
CA ALA A 191 -8.03 22.84 15.23
C ALA A 191 -7.75 22.95 16.75
N LEU A 192 -6.82 23.82 17.16
CA LEU A 192 -6.52 24.08 18.56
C LEU A 192 -7.70 24.72 19.30
N ALA A 193 -8.38 25.69 18.68
CA ALA A 193 -9.56 26.33 19.26
C ALA A 193 -10.70 25.32 19.46
N ILE A 194 -10.98 24.49 18.45
CA ILE A 194 -12.00 23.43 18.56
C ILE A 194 -11.60 22.42 19.64
N PHE A 195 -10.32 22.07 19.75
CA PHE A 195 -9.84 21.19 20.80
C PHE A 195 -10.07 21.78 22.20
N VAL A 196 -9.70 23.05 22.43
CA VAL A 196 -9.91 23.73 23.72
C VAL A 196 -11.40 23.83 24.05
N LEU A 197 -12.24 24.17 23.07
CA LEU A 197 -13.70 24.17 23.25
C LEU A 197 -14.25 22.77 23.55
N GLY A 198 -13.70 21.73 22.92
CA GLY A 198 -14.03 20.33 23.20
C GLY A 198 -13.68 19.93 24.63
N VAL A 199 -12.50 20.33 25.13
CA VAL A 199 -12.09 20.13 26.53
C VAL A 199 -13.03 20.86 27.48
N ALA A 200 -13.36 22.12 27.20
CA ALA A 200 -14.29 22.90 28.02
C ALA A 200 -15.70 22.27 28.05
N ALA A 201 -16.20 21.83 26.89
CA ALA A 201 -17.49 21.14 26.77
C ALA A 201 -17.50 19.80 27.52
N ALA A 202 -16.41 19.03 27.44
CA ALA A 202 -16.28 17.77 28.16
C ALA A 202 -16.28 17.99 29.68
N ALA A 203 -15.50 18.98 30.16
CA ALA A 203 -15.43 19.34 31.57
C ALA A 203 -16.78 19.85 32.10
N TYR A 204 -17.44 20.73 31.36
CA TYR A 204 -18.78 21.23 31.70
C TYR A 204 -19.82 20.10 31.70
N GLY A 205 -19.80 19.24 30.69
CA GLY A 205 -20.71 18.10 30.57
C GLY A 205 -20.56 17.13 31.74
N LEU A 206 -19.33 16.77 32.11
CA LEU A 206 -19.05 15.95 33.29
C LEU A 206 -19.55 16.62 34.58
N TYR A 207 -19.24 17.90 34.77
CA TYR A 207 -19.69 18.65 35.96
C TYR A 207 -21.21 18.68 36.09
N SER A 208 -21.92 18.95 34.99
CA SER A 208 -23.38 18.96 34.91
C SER A 208 -24.00 17.58 35.23
N VAL A 209 -23.40 16.50 34.73
CA VAL A 209 -23.82 15.12 35.02
C VAL A 209 -23.62 14.77 36.49
N PHE A 210 -22.46 15.08 37.06
CA PHE A 210 -22.16 14.76 38.46
C PHE A 210 -22.89 15.64 39.48
N SER A 211 -23.22 16.88 39.10
CA SER A 211 -23.93 17.82 39.98
C SER A 211 -25.44 17.79 39.79
N HIS A 212 -25.97 16.90 38.94
CA HIS A 212 -27.38 16.82 38.55
C HIS A 212 -27.98 18.15 38.05
N THR A 213 -27.15 19.04 37.51
CA THR A 213 -27.55 20.37 37.05
C THR A 213 -27.75 20.36 35.53
N GLY A 214 -29.01 20.24 35.10
CA GLY A 214 -29.42 20.37 33.69
C GLY A 214 -29.48 19.05 32.91
N SER A 215 -30.46 18.94 31.99
CA SER A 215 -30.76 17.72 31.23
C SER A 215 -29.82 17.44 30.05
N TYR A 216 -28.90 18.37 29.73
CA TYR A 216 -28.07 18.30 28.52
C TYR A 216 -26.59 17.94 28.79
N GLY A 217 -26.17 17.75 30.04
CA GLY A 217 -24.76 17.51 30.41
C GLY A 217 -24.12 16.32 29.69
N VAL A 218 -24.88 15.23 29.49
CA VAL A 218 -24.41 14.03 28.76
C VAL A 218 -24.05 14.37 27.32
N TYR A 219 -24.82 15.21 26.63
CA TYR A 219 -24.54 15.58 25.25
C TYR A 219 -23.30 16.46 25.12
N PHE A 220 -23.10 17.42 26.05
CA PHE A 220 -21.88 18.22 26.10
C PHE A 220 -20.65 17.37 26.39
N ALA A 221 -20.75 16.39 27.28
CA ALA A 221 -19.67 15.45 27.56
C ALA A 221 -19.31 14.62 26.32
N LEU A 222 -20.31 13.99 25.68
CA LEU A 222 -20.11 13.18 24.48
C LEU A 222 -19.53 13.98 23.31
N PHE A 223 -20.06 15.18 23.06
CA PHE A 223 -19.55 16.06 22.00
C PHE A 223 -18.11 16.52 22.31
N GLY A 224 -17.85 16.91 23.55
CA GLY A 224 -16.51 17.30 24.00
C GLY A 224 -15.49 16.19 23.83
N PHE A 225 -15.82 14.97 24.26
CA PHE A 225 -14.96 13.80 24.04
C PHE A 225 -14.76 13.48 22.56
N ALA A 226 -15.82 13.53 21.75
CA ALA A 226 -15.70 13.31 20.31
C ALA A 226 -14.74 14.32 19.65
N ALA A 227 -14.83 15.61 20.02
CA ALA A 227 -13.92 16.64 19.54
C ALA A 227 -12.47 16.38 20.00
N ILE A 228 -12.25 16.02 21.27
CA ILE A 228 -10.92 15.68 21.79
C ILE A 228 -10.31 14.50 21.03
N PHE A 229 -11.06 13.39 20.86
CA PHE A 229 -10.59 12.21 20.14
C PHE A 229 -10.29 12.50 18.67
N LEU A 230 -11.15 13.28 18.01
CA LEU A 230 -10.93 13.70 16.64
C LEU A 230 -9.62 14.48 16.53
N PHE A 231 -9.47 15.60 17.24
CA PHE A 231 -8.31 16.49 17.04
C PHE A 231 -6.99 15.98 17.65
N SER A 232 -7.04 15.07 18.63
CA SER A 232 -5.84 14.38 19.14
C SER A 232 -5.29 13.35 18.17
N SER A 233 -6.16 12.62 17.45
CA SER A 233 -5.75 11.57 16.51
C SER A 233 -5.11 12.11 15.22
N TYR A 234 -5.49 13.31 14.77
CA TYR A 234 -5.04 13.86 13.50
C TYR A 234 -3.61 14.45 13.50
N ASN A 235 -2.83 14.34 14.59
CA ASN A 235 -1.54 15.03 14.73
C ASN A 235 -1.65 16.52 14.30
N MET A 236 -2.80 17.16 14.53
CA MET A 236 -3.06 18.54 14.11
C MET A 236 -2.59 19.55 15.15
N LEU A 237 -2.40 19.09 16.38
CA LEU A 237 -1.87 19.91 17.46
C LEU A 237 -0.37 20.16 17.27
N PRO A 238 0.11 21.40 17.49
CA PRO A 238 1.53 21.69 17.48
C PRO A 238 2.21 20.98 18.65
N THR A 239 3.14 20.07 18.36
CA THR A 239 3.97 19.39 19.36
C THR A 239 5.45 19.68 19.13
N ALA A 240 6.33 19.27 20.05
CA ALA A 240 7.78 19.48 19.92
C ALA A 240 8.36 18.91 18.61
N HIS A 241 7.75 17.83 18.09
CA HIS A 241 8.17 17.16 16.84
C HIS A 241 7.29 17.53 15.65
N ASN A 242 6.18 18.24 15.87
CA ASN A 242 5.17 18.59 14.87
C ASN A 242 4.95 20.11 14.82
N ASN A 243 6.05 20.85 14.70
CA ASN A 243 6.06 22.28 14.46
C ASN A 243 6.89 22.60 13.22
N ASN A 244 6.75 23.82 12.70
CA ASN A 244 7.40 24.24 11.46
C ASN A 244 8.92 24.05 11.52
N ASN A 245 9.55 24.53 12.61
CA ASN A 245 11.01 24.45 12.76
C ASN A 245 11.52 23.01 12.78
N ALA A 246 10.84 22.09 13.50
CA ALA A 246 11.21 20.69 13.55
C ALA A 246 11.09 20.02 12.16
N ILE A 247 10.02 20.33 11.42
CA ILE A 247 9.78 19.80 10.06
C ILE A 247 10.84 20.31 9.09
N MET A 248 11.14 21.61 9.11
CA MET A 248 12.16 22.21 8.24
C MET A 248 13.55 21.65 8.54
N LYS A 249 13.95 21.61 9.83
CA LYS A 249 15.24 21.02 10.25
C LYS A 249 15.37 19.55 9.89
N ARG A 250 14.28 18.76 9.99
CA ARG A 250 14.28 17.35 9.57
C ARG A 250 14.53 17.21 8.08
N ALA A 251 13.88 18.04 7.26
CA ALA A 251 14.07 18.04 5.82
C ALA A 251 15.50 18.46 5.40
N GLU A 252 16.04 19.51 6.02
CA GLU A 252 17.44 19.94 5.82
C GLU A 252 18.43 18.85 6.23
N LYS A 253 18.20 18.20 7.38
CA LYS A 253 19.04 17.09 7.85
C LYS A 253 19.00 15.91 6.88
N ALA A 254 17.83 15.57 6.33
CA ALA A 254 17.69 14.48 5.38
C ALA A 254 18.40 14.80 4.04
N GLU A 255 18.29 16.03 3.54
CA GLU A 255 19.03 16.48 2.36
C GLU A 255 20.55 16.47 2.59
N ALA A 256 21.02 16.95 3.74
CA ALA A 256 22.44 16.94 4.10
C ALA A 256 22.99 15.51 4.23
N ALA A 257 22.23 14.60 4.86
CA ALA A 257 22.61 13.19 4.97
C ALA A 257 22.72 12.52 3.59
N MET A 258 21.76 12.79 2.70
CA MET A 258 21.82 12.28 1.33
C MET A 258 23.00 12.89 0.55
N ALA A 259 23.22 14.20 0.67
CA ALA A 259 24.34 14.89 0.03
C ALA A 259 25.70 14.31 0.46
N GLU A 260 25.87 14.06 1.76
CA GLU A 260 27.07 13.44 2.29
C GLU A 260 27.24 12.00 1.80
N TYR A 261 26.14 11.26 1.68
CA TYR A 261 26.19 9.89 1.18
C TYR A 261 26.58 9.83 -0.30
N VAL A 262 25.94 10.63 -1.17
CA VAL A 262 26.24 10.61 -2.62
C VAL A 262 27.60 11.22 -2.96
N LYS A 263 28.19 12.02 -2.06
CA LYS A 263 29.56 12.53 -2.20
C LYS A 263 30.61 11.41 -2.25
N HIS A 264 30.35 10.28 -1.59
CA HIS A 264 31.23 9.12 -1.55
C HIS A 264 30.95 8.09 -2.66
N TYR A 265 30.19 8.49 -3.68
CA TYR A 265 29.85 7.60 -4.80
C TYR A 265 31.13 7.16 -5.56
N PRO A 266 31.38 5.84 -5.71
CA PRO A 266 32.66 5.35 -6.22
C PRO A 266 32.83 5.47 -7.74
N HIS A 267 31.78 5.81 -8.49
CA HIS A 267 31.79 5.83 -9.95
C HIS A 267 31.82 7.26 -10.53
N GLY A 268 32.43 8.21 -9.81
CA GLY A 268 32.57 9.60 -10.23
C GLY A 268 31.47 10.51 -9.66
N ALA A 269 31.00 11.48 -10.45
CA ALA A 269 29.92 12.36 -10.03
C ALA A 269 28.58 11.61 -10.01
N PHE A 270 27.81 11.78 -8.93
CA PHE A 270 26.47 11.21 -8.85
C PHE A 270 25.57 11.81 -9.96
N PRO A 271 24.75 11.00 -10.67
CA PRO A 271 24.08 11.44 -11.91
C PRO A 271 22.97 12.49 -11.71
N VAL A 272 22.53 12.71 -10.48
CA VAL A 272 21.50 13.72 -10.14
C VAL A 272 21.92 14.53 -8.92
N LYS A 273 21.26 15.67 -8.69
CA LYS A 273 21.44 16.42 -7.44
C LYS A 273 21.03 15.57 -6.24
N SER A 274 21.67 15.79 -5.10
CA SER A 274 21.43 15.02 -3.87
C SER A 274 19.97 15.03 -3.43
N TRP A 275 19.24 16.13 -3.64
CA TRP A 275 17.82 16.23 -3.33
C TRP A 275 16.90 15.41 -4.27
N TYR A 276 17.40 14.94 -5.42
CA TYR A 276 16.72 13.98 -6.30
C TYR A 276 17.26 12.55 -6.16
N ALA A 277 18.24 12.30 -5.30
CA ALA A 277 18.89 11.00 -5.15
C ALA A 277 17.97 9.99 -4.45
N HIS A 278 17.07 9.40 -5.24
CA HIS A 278 16.10 8.41 -4.78
C HIS A 278 15.99 7.26 -5.81
N PRO A 279 15.94 5.98 -5.40
CA PRO A 279 15.90 4.84 -6.32
C PRO A 279 14.76 4.90 -7.34
N ILE A 280 13.58 5.38 -6.93
CA ILE A 280 12.42 5.57 -7.82
C ILE A 280 12.70 6.65 -8.88
N VAL A 281 13.41 7.74 -8.55
CA VAL A 281 13.79 8.75 -9.56
C VAL A 281 14.69 8.12 -10.61
N LEU A 282 15.72 7.38 -10.17
CA LEU A 282 16.63 6.69 -11.08
C LEU A 282 15.92 5.61 -11.90
N LYS A 283 14.96 4.88 -11.31
CA LYS A 283 14.09 3.94 -12.04
C LYS A 283 13.30 4.66 -13.15
N GLN A 284 12.62 5.77 -12.85
CA GLN A 284 11.87 6.49 -13.88
C GLN A 284 12.77 7.11 -14.96
N MET A 285 14.00 7.50 -14.60
CA MET A 285 15.00 7.92 -15.58
C MET A 285 15.43 6.74 -16.47
N MET A 286 15.65 5.55 -15.89
CA MET A 286 15.93 4.34 -16.66
C MET A 286 14.78 3.99 -17.60
N ASP A 287 13.53 4.01 -17.10
CA ASP A 287 12.33 3.78 -17.92
C ASP A 287 12.25 4.80 -19.06
N ALA A 288 12.63 6.08 -18.83
CA ALA A 288 12.69 7.08 -19.89
C ALA A 288 13.70 6.75 -20.99
N VAL A 289 14.86 6.19 -20.62
CA VAL A 289 15.88 5.78 -21.58
C VAL A 289 15.45 4.50 -22.32
N GLU A 290 14.92 3.51 -21.59
CA GLU A 290 14.44 2.25 -22.18
C GLU A 290 13.26 2.46 -23.14
N GLU A 291 12.38 3.42 -22.87
CA GLU A 291 11.25 3.78 -23.74
C GLU A 291 11.62 4.77 -24.86
N GLY A 292 12.89 5.15 -25.00
CA GLY A 292 13.35 6.07 -26.04
C GLY A 292 12.91 7.52 -25.86
N ARG A 293 12.47 7.91 -24.66
CA ARG A 293 12.13 9.30 -24.31
C ARG A 293 13.36 10.16 -23.98
N ALA A 294 14.50 9.52 -23.74
CA ALA A 294 15.78 10.16 -23.46
C ALA A 294 16.94 9.25 -23.90
N VAL A 295 18.08 9.85 -24.24
CA VAL A 295 19.33 9.12 -24.54
C VAL A 295 20.37 9.37 -23.45
N THR A 296 20.45 10.60 -22.95
CA THR A 296 21.44 11.00 -21.94
C THR A 296 20.86 11.08 -20.52
N VAL A 297 21.72 11.02 -19.50
CA VAL A 297 21.31 11.19 -18.08
C VAL A 297 20.57 12.52 -17.83
N PRO A 298 21.02 13.68 -18.33
CA PRO A 298 20.27 14.93 -18.19
C PRO A 298 18.89 14.90 -18.85
N GLU A 299 18.80 14.39 -20.09
CA GLU A 299 17.51 14.24 -20.79
C GLU A 299 16.55 13.33 -20.02
N ALA A 300 17.06 12.25 -19.42
CA ALA A 300 16.24 11.34 -18.62
C ALA A 300 15.68 12.05 -17.39
N LEU A 301 16.46 12.90 -16.74
CA LEU A 301 15.98 13.71 -15.61
C LEU A 301 14.92 14.71 -16.08
N ASP A 302 15.12 15.36 -17.22
CA ASP A 302 14.15 16.29 -17.80
C ASP A 302 12.85 15.60 -18.21
N ALA A 303 12.92 14.37 -18.72
CA ALA A 303 11.75 13.54 -19.00
C ALA A 303 10.95 13.23 -17.72
N VAL A 304 11.63 12.90 -16.62
CA VAL A 304 10.98 12.71 -15.30
C VAL A 304 10.35 14.01 -14.80
N LYS A 305 11.07 15.14 -14.90
CA LYS A 305 10.54 16.46 -14.53
C LYS A 305 9.28 16.80 -15.34
N ALA A 306 9.31 16.58 -16.65
CA ALA A 306 8.18 16.84 -17.55
C ALA A 306 6.98 15.95 -17.21
N ARG A 307 7.21 14.65 -16.95
CA ARG A 307 6.15 13.72 -16.55
C ARG A 307 5.52 14.13 -15.22
N LEU A 308 6.32 14.43 -14.21
CA LEU A 308 5.79 14.85 -12.90
C LEU A 308 5.00 16.18 -12.96
N LYS A 309 5.38 17.10 -13.85
CA LYS A 309 4.65 18.35 -14.12
C LYS A 309 3.30 18.10 -14.79
N SER A 310 3.19 17.11 -15.68
CA SER A 310 1.94 16.83 -16.40
C SER A 310 0.89 16.12 -15.53
N LEU A 311 1.30 15.51 -14.42
CA LEU A 311 0.38 14.84 -13.49
C LEU A 311 -0.40 15.86 -12.63
N ASN A 312 -1.70 15.97 -12.87
CA ASN A 312 -2.66 16.75 -12.06
C ASN A 312 -3.79 15.84 -11.54
N ALA A 313 -4.83 16.42 -10.92
CA ALA A 313 -5.92 15.66 -10.32
C ALA A 313 -6.81 14.92 -11.35
N ASP A 314 -6.75 15.32 -12.61
CA ASP A 314 -7.59 14.79 -13.69
C ASP A 314 -6.88 13.71 -14.52
N VAL A 315 -5.57 13.52 -14.32
CA VAL A 315 -4.79 12.51 -15.04
C VAL A 315 -4.87 11.18 -14.32
N GLN A 316 -5.46 10.19 -14.99
CA GLN A 316 -5.44 8.81 -14.54
C GLN A 316 -4.10 8.15 -14.90
N VAL A 317 -3.51 7.48 -13.92
CA VAL A 317 -2.26 6.71 -14.06
C VAL A 317 -2.45 5.31 -13.52
N GLU A 318 -1.57 4.40 -13.93
CA GLU A 318 -1.49 3.07 -13.33
C GLU A 318 -1.14 3.16 -11.83
N GLN A 319 -1.57 2.18 -11.04
CA GLN A 319 -1.31 2.16 -9.60
C GLN A 319 0.20 2.18 -9.27
N GLU A 320 1.02 1.45 -10.03
CA GLU A 320 2.48 1.46 -9.87
C GLU A 320 3.04 2.88 -10.06
N GLU A 321 2.60 3.58 -11.10
CA GLU A 321 3.04 4.96 -11.35
C GLU A 321 2.54 5.91 -10.26
N TYR A 322 1.28 5.76 -9.81
CA TYR A 322 0.73 6.54 -8.71
C TYR A 322 1.59 6.40 -7.45
N ASP A 323 1.89 5.16 -7.06
CA ASP A 323 2.66 4.85 -5.85
C ASP A 323 4.06 5.47 -5.91
N GLU A 324 4.71 5.40 -7.07
CA GLU A 324 6.01 6.05 -7.30
C GLU A 324 5.94 7.57 -7.22
N VAL A 325 4.98 8.18 -7.92
CA VAL A 325 4.80 9.62 -7.99
C VAL A 325 4.54 10.20 -6.60
N VAL A 326 3.70 9.53 -5.80
CA VAL A 326 3.42 9.95 -4.42
C VAL A 326 4.69 9.97 -3.56
N VAL A 327 5.65 9.08 -3.82
CA VAL A 327 6.93 9.04 -3.10
C VAL A 327 7.88 10.16 -3.54
N ILE A 328 8.02 10.44 -4.83
CA ILE A 328 9.09 11.32 -5.33
C ILE A 328 8.64 12.76 -5.64
N LYS A 329 7.36 13.03 -5.89
CA LYS A 329 6.91 14.34 -6.40
C LYS A 329 7.25 15.51 -5.48
N ALA A 330 7.28 15.29 -4.16
CA ALA A 330 7.67 16.31 -3.20
C ALA A 330 9.16 16.72 -3.33
N LEU A 331 10.04 15.81 -3.76
CA LEU A 331 11.45 16.12 -4.03
C LEU A 331 11.57 17.19 -5.12
N PHE A 332 10.76 17.10 -6.16
CA PHE A 332 10.74 18.04 -7.28
C PHE A 332 10.01 19.34 -6.96
N LEU A 333 8.85 19.25 -6.29
CA LEU A 333 8.05 20.42 -5.92
C LEU A 333 8.72 21.33 -4.90
N ASN A 334 9.59 20.80 -4.04
CA ASN A 334 10.30 21.61 -3.05
C ASN A 334 11.54 22.30 -3.61
N HIS A 335 11.99 21.88 -4.80
CA HIS A 335 13.16 22.40 -5.50
C HIS A 335 12.77 23.02 -6.86
N ASP A 336 11.49 23.34 -7.07
CA ASP A 336 10.94 23.96 -8.28
C ASP A 336 11.38 23.31 -9.61
N TYR A 337 11.64 21.99 -9.59
CA TYR A 337 12.19 21.24 -10.73
C TYR A 337 13.52 21.80 -11.28
N GLN A 338 14.31 22.50 -10.44
CA GLN A 338 15.65 22.97 -10.78
C GLN A 338 16.60 21.83 -11.13
#